data_AF-A0A2V8L550-F1
#
_entry.id   AF-A0A2V8L550-F1
#
_cell.length_a   1.000
_cell.length_b   1.000
_cell.length_c   1.000
_cell.angle_alpha   90.00
_cell.angle_beta   90.00
_cell.angle_gamma   90.00
#
_symmetry.space_group_name_H-M   'P 1'
#
loop_
_entity.id
_entity.type
_entity.pdbx_description
1 polymer ?
#
loop_
_entity_poly.entity_id
_entity_poly.type
_entity_poly.pdbx_seq_one_letter_code
_entity_poly.pdbx_strand_id
1 'polypeptide(L)'
;MSTAAAPAGRPKTFIHKLAELSNQRSRREFLARHRTRLSLDLIIEIADRARELLRVDARESLAFSDTAIEIARILDNRLAMAHAVRIKANAKYALGEYQAALELYEQVIEIFEALGETTELGRTLSVSILSLSLCGEYESALVAAERARTIFTELKDELRLARLDIN
;
A
#
# COMPACT_ATOMS: atom_id res chain seq x y z
N MET A 1 -7.25 -50.72 -3.83
CA MET A 1 -6.57 -49.68 -4.61
C MET A 1 -7.21 -48.35 -4.26
N SER A 2 -6.55 -47.57 -3.41
CA SER A 2 -7.03 -46.27 -2.91
C SER A 2 -6.43 -45.17 -3.76
N THR A 3 -7.23 -44.50 -4.58
CA THR A 3 -6.84 -43.27 -5.26
C THR A 3 -7.43 -42.11 -4.49
N ALA A 4 -6.61 -41.51 -3.63
CA ALA A 4 -6.89 -40.23 -3.00
C ALA A 4 -7.01 -39.16 -4.10
N ALA A 5 -8.22 -38.64 -4.29
CA ALA A 5 -8.44 -37.44 -5.08
C ALA A 5 -7.77 -36.26 -4.37
N ALA A 6 -6.92 -35.53 -5.10
CA ALA A 6 -6.27 -34.31 -4.64
C ALA A 6 -7.30 -33.29 -4.10
N PRO A 7 -6.96 -32.50 -3.07
CA PRO A 7 -7.91 -31.54 -2.52
C PRO A 7 -8.23 -30.49 -3.58
N ALA A 8 -9.51 -30.34 -3.90
CA ALA A 8 -10.02 -29.27 -4.74
C ALA A 8 -9.48 -27.93 -4.23
N GLY A 9 -8.64 -27.27 -5.04
CA GLY A 9 -8.00 -26.01 -4.69
C GLY A 9 -9.07 -24.98 -4.30
N ARG A 10 -8.84 -24.27 -3.19
CA ARG A 10 -9.71 -23.18 -2.75
C ARG A 10 -9.97 -22.24 -3.94
N PRO A 11 -11.21 -21.76 -4.14
CA PRO A 11 -11.49 -20.83 -5.24
C PRO A 11 -10.57 -19.62 -5.12
N LYS A 12 -9.78 -19.35 -6.16
CA LYS A 12 -8.88 -18.18 -6.19
C LYS A 12 -9.70 -16.93 -5.91
N THR A 13 -9.29 -16.17 -4.89
CA THR A 13 -9.95 -14.92 -4.51
C THR A 13 -9.88 -13.93 -5.68
N PHE A 14 -10.77 -12.93 -5.67
CA PHE A 14 -10.78 -11.89 -6.70
C PHE A 14 -9.42 -11.21 -6.86
N ILE A 15 -8.76 -10.96 -5.73
CA ILE A 15 -7.42 -10.38 -5.62
C ILE A 15 -6.37 -11.30 -6.25
N HIS A 16 -6.43 -12.62 -6.00
CA HIS A 16 -5.48 -13.57 -6.61
C HIS A 16 -5.63 -13.65 -8.13
N LYS A 17 -6.86 -13.55 -8.64
CA LYS A 17 -7.10 -13.45 -10.09
C LYS A 17 -6.58 -12.14 -10.68
N LEU A 18 -6.70 -11.03 -9.95
CA LEU A 18 -6.14 -9.75 -10.38
C LEU A 18 -4.60 -9.77 -10.46
N ALA A 19 -3.95 -10.41 -9.49
CA ALA A 19 -2.49 -10.56 -9.46
C ALA A 19 -1.93 -11.37 -10.64
N GLU A 20 -2.69 -12.35 -11.13
CA GLU A 20 -2.31 -13.19 -12.28
C GLU A 20 -2.42 -12.46 -13.63
N LEU A 21 -3.11 -11.31 -13.68
CA LEU A 21 -3.27 -10.52 -14.90
C LEU A 21 -2.05 -9.60 -15.10
N SER A 22 -0.98 -10.17 -15.65
CA SER A 22 0.26 -9.46 -15.98
C SER A 22 0.10 -8.42 -17.10
N ASN A 23 -0.90 -8.59 -17.97
CA ASN A 23 -1.16 -7.71 -19.10
C ASN A 23 -2.21 -6.62 -18.77
N GLN A 24 -1.86 -5.36 -19.03
CA GLN A 24 -2.72 -4.21 -18.73
C GLN A 24 -4.10 -4.29 -19.40
N ARG A 25 -4.16 -4.73 -20.67
CA ARG A 25 -5.45 -4.85 -21.37
C ARG A 25 -6.35 -5.89 -20.70
N SER A 26 -5.81 -7.06 -20.38
CA SER A 26 -6.55 -8.14 -19.73
C SER A 26 -7.06 -7.73 -18.35
N ARG A 27 -6.24 -6.99 -17.59
CA ARG A 27 -6.63 -6.40 -16.31
C ARG A 27 -7.78 -5.39 -16.46
N ARG A 28 -7.68 -4.46 -17.40
CA ARG A 28 -8.75 -3.47 -17.67
C ARG A 28 -10.06 -4.12 -18.09
N GLU A 29 -10.01 -5.11 -18.98
CA GLU A 29 -11.19 -5.87 -19.41
C GLU A 29 -11.82 -6.63 -18.23
N PHE A 30 -11.00 -7.24 -17.38
CA PHE A 30 -11.46 -7.92 -16.18
C PHE A 30 -12.12 -6.97 -15.19
N LEU A 31 -11.50 -5.83 -14.89
CA LEU A 31 -12.06 -4.79 -14.03
C LEU A 31 -13.38 -4.24 -14.59
N ALA A 32 -13.46 -4.03 -15.90
CA ALA A 32 -14.69 -3.56 -16.56
C ALA A 32 -15.86 -4.55 -16.41
N ARG A 33 -15.60 -5.86 -16.44
CA ARG A 33 -16.62 -6.90 -16.22
C ARG A 33 -17.06 -7.05 -14.76
N HIS A 34 -16.23 -6.59 -13.81
CA HIS A 34 -16.46 -6.75 -12.38
C HIS A 34 -16.60 -5.42 -11.64
N ARG A 35 -17.16 -4.39 -12.30
CA ARG A 35 -17.31 -3.05 -11.71
C ARG A 35 -18.02 -3.03 -10.36
N THR A 36 -18.99 -3.93 -10.14
CA THR A 36 -19.72 -4.04 -8.87
C THR A 36 -18.87 -4.51 -7.70
N ARG A 37 -17.68 -5.05 -7.94
CA ARG A 37 -16.72 -5.47 -6.92
C ARG A 37 -15.67 -4.41 -6.60
N LEU A 38 -15.63 -3.31 -7.36
CA LEU A 38 -14.65 -2.26 -7.14
C LEU A 38 -15.13 -1.37 -5.99
N SER A 39 -14.30 -1.21 -4.97
CA SER A 39 -14.61 -0.41 -3.78
C SER A 39 -13.34 0.05 -3.10
N LEU A 40 -13.48 1.00 -2.16
CA LEU A 40 -12.39 1.36 -1.26
C LEU A 40 -11.95 0.17 -0.39
N ASP A 41 -12.89 -0.65 0.08
CA ASP A 41 -12.59 -1.85 0.88
C ASP A 41 -11.69 -2.82 0.10
N LEU A 42 -11.96 -3.02 -1.20
CA LEU A 42 -11.10 -3.83 -2.05
C LEU A 42 -9.68 -3.26 -2.14
N ILE A 43 -9.53 -1.93 -2.20
CA ILE A 43 -8.21 -1.29 -2.19
C ILE A 43 -7.50 -1.52 -0.86
N ILE A 44 -8.23 -1.47 0.26
CA ILE A 44 -7.68 -1.77 1.59
C ILE A 44 -7.23 -3.24 1.67
N GLU A 45 -8.03 -4.18 1.18
CA GLU A 45 -7.64 -5.59 1.09
C GLU A 45 -6.38 -5.80 0.24
N ILE A 46 -6.29 -5.12 -0.92
CA ILE A 46 -5.09 -5.14 -1.76
C ILE A 46 -3.90 -4.54 -1.01
N ALA A 47 -4.08 -3.46 -0.26
CA ALA A 47 -3.02 -2.81 0.51
C ALA A 47 -2.47 -3.72 1.62
N ASP A 48 -3.34 -4.46 2.30
CA ASP A 48 -2.92 -5.42 3.32
C ASP A 48 -2.16 -6.58 2.70
N ARG A 49 -2.65 -7.14 1.59
CA ARG A 49 -1.96 -8.22 0.89
C ARG A 49 -0.59 -7.77 0.33
N ALA A 50 -0.53 -6.59 -0.25
CA ALA A 50 0.72 -6.04 -0.77
C ALA A 50 1.74 -5.83 0.36
N ARG A 51 1.30 -5.39 1.54
CA ARG A 51 2.17 -5.24 2.72
C ARG A 51 2.80 -6.56 3.17
N GLU A 52 2.05 -7.67 3.14
CA GLU A 52 2.59 -9.00 3.44
C GLU A 52 3.69 -9.41 2.44
N LEU A 53 3.49 -9.05 1.18
CA LEU A 53 4.41 -9.39 0.09
C LEU A 53 5.68 -8.55 0.07
N LEU A 54 5.70 -7.36 0.68
CA LEU A 54 6.89 -6.49 0.70
C LEU A 54 8.17 -7.21 1.16
N ARG A 55 8.06 -8.17 2.09
CA ARG A 55 9.21 -8.92 2.62
C ARG A 55 9.53 -10.21 1.84
N VAL A 56 8.65 -10.62 0.94
CA VAL A 56 8.75 -11.88 0.17
C VAL A 56 9.07 -11.59 -1.29
N ASP A 57 8.28 -10.73 -1.92
CA ASP A 57 8.44 -10.27 -3.30
C ASP A 57 7.91 -8.83 -3.46
N ALA A 58 8.84 -7.87 -3.41
CA ALA A 58 8.53 -6.46 -3.61
C ALA A 58 8.03 -6.14 -5.03
N ARG A 59 8.37 -6.95 -6.04
CA ARG A 59 7.87 -6.77 -7.42
C ARG A 59 6.41 -7.19 -7.53
N GLU A 60 6.01 -8.24 -6.81
CA GLU A 60 4.60 -8.61 -6.72
C GLU A 60 3.79 -7.51 -6.03
N SER A 61 4.29 -6.94 -4.93
CA SER A 61 3.68 -5.76 -4.29
C SER A 61 3.55 -4.58 -5.26
N LEU A 62 4.55 -4.35 -6.11
CA LEU A 62 4.50 -3.31 -7.14
C LEU A 62 3.37 -3.58 -8.16
N ALA A 63 3.19 -4.82 -8.61
CA ALA A 63 2.10 -5.19 -9.52
C ALA A 63 0.71 -5.02 -8.89
N PHE A 64 0.58 -5.31 -7.59
CA PHE A 64 -0.64 -4.99 -6.83
C PHE A 64 -0.91 -3.49 -6.78
N SER A 65 0.13 -2.66 -6.61
CA SER A 65 -0.04 -1.20 -6.60
C SER A 65 -0.59 -0.66 -7.92
N ASP A 66 -0.10 -1.15 -9.07
CA ASP A 66 -0.60 -0.70 -10.38
C ASP A 66 -2.07 -1.10 -10.60
N THR A 67 -2.46 -2.26 -10.09
CA THR A 67 -3.86 -2.71 -10.09
C THR A 67 -4.72 -1.82 -9.20
N ALA A 68 -4.26 -1.53 -7.99
CA ALA A 68 -4.97 -0.64 -7.06
C ALA A 68 -5.14 0.77 -7.63
N ILE A 69 -4.12 1.30 -8.32
CA ILE A 69 -4.19 2.62 -8.96
C ILE A 69 -5.24 2.61 -10.08
N GLU A 70 -5.30 1.55 -10.90
CA GLU A 70 -6.34 1.43 -11.94
C GLU A 70 -7.75 1.38 -11.35
N ILE A 71 -7.95 0.65 -10.25
CA ILE A 71 -9.23 0.59 -9.54
C ILE A 71 -9.58 1.97 -8.96
N ALA A 72 -8.64 2.64 -8.29
CA ALA A 72 -8.86 3.98 -7.73
C ALA A 72 -9.23 5.02 -8.80
N ARG A 73 -8.63 4.94 -10.00
CA ARG A 73 -9.02 5.77 -11.16
C ARG A 73 -10.44 5.48 -11.64
N ILE A 74 -10.84 4.21 -11.69
CA ILE A 74 -12.21 3.84 -12.10
C ILE A 74 -13.24 4.34 -11.08
N LEU A 75 -12.89 4.31 -9.80
CA LEU A 75 -13.74 4.80 -8.71
C LEU A 75 -13.77 6.33 -8.60
N ASP A 76 -12.87 7.04 -9.28
CA ASP A 76 -12.63 8.47 -9.13
C ASP A 76 -12.52 8.90 -7.66
N ASN A 77 -11.81 8.08 -6.86
CA ASN A 77 -11.77 8.22 -5.41
C ASN A 77 -10.35 8.58 -4.94
N ARG A 78 -10.21 9.79 -4.39
CA ARG A 78 -8.94 10.34 -3.93
C ARG A 78 -8.35 9.58 -2.74
N LEU A 79 -9.18 9.12 -1.80
CA LEU A 79 -8.74 8.30 -0.68
C LEU A 79 -8.19 6.94 -1.17
N ALA A 80 -8.94 6.29 -2.06
CA ALA A 80 -8.52 5.05 -2.69
C ALA A 80 -7.20 5.22 -3.46
N MET A 81 -7.01 6.36 -4.12
CA MET A 81 -5.76 6.70 -4.81
C MET A 81 -4.59 6.80 -3.82
N ALA A 82 -4.76 7.46 -2.67
CA ALA A 82 -3.70 7.57 -1.66
C ALA A 82 -3.27 6.20 -1.11
N HIS A 83 -4.23 5.32 -0.81
CA HIS A 83 -3.91 3.95 -0.41
C HIS A 83 -3.13 3.21 -1.50
N ALA A 84 -3.58 3.30 -2.76
CA ALA A 84 -2.93 2.62 -3.88
C ALA A 84 -1.50 3.13 -4.14
N VAL A 85 -1.30 4.45 -4.12
CA VAL A 85 0.01 5.08 -4.33
C VAL A 85 0.96 4.76 -3.19
N ARG A 86 0.48 4.68 -1.94
CA ARG A 86 1.34 4.28 -0.81
C ARG A 86 1.84 2.85 -0.93
N ILE A 87 1.04 1.92 -1.47
CA ILE A 87 1.51 0.56 -1.76
C ILE A 87 2.70 0.64 -2.72
N LYS A 88 2.60 1.48 -3.76
CA LYS A 88 3.66 1.68 -4.74
C LYS A 88 4.92 2.25 -4.08
N ALA A 89 4.77 3.26 -3.23
CA ALA A 89 5.87 3.86 -2.48
C ALA A 89 6.59 2.82 -1.60
N ASN A 90 5.83 2.02 -0.84
CA ASN A 90 6.38 0.94 -0.02
C ASN A 90 7.14 -0.10 -0.87
N ALA A 91 6.59 -0.47 -2.03
CA ALA A 91 7.22 -1.42 -2.94
C ALA A 91 8.52 -0.86 -3.53
N LYS A 92 8.52 0.42 -3.91
CA LYS A 92 9.70 1.14 -4.41
C LYS A 92 10.80 1.21 -3.35
N TYR A 93 10.43 1.53 -2.11
CA TYR A 93 11.34 1.46 -0.97
C TYR A 93 11.96 0.05 -0.83
N ALA A 94 11.14 -1.00 -0.85
CA ALA A 94 11.62 -2.38 -0.72
C ALA A 94 12.50 -2.83 -1.90
N LEU A 95 12.40 -2.16 -3.05
CA LEU A 95 13.26 -2.38 -4.23
C LEU A 95 14.54 -1.54 -4.22
N GLY A 96 14.77 -0.72 -3.19
CA GLY A 96 15.94 0.17 -3.09
C GLY A 96 15.79 1.50 -3.84
N GLU A 97 14.60 1.78 -4.40
CA GLU A 97 14.31 3.01 -5.15
C GLU A 97 13.83 4.11 -4.19
N TYR A 98 14.69 4.51 -3.24
CA TYR A 98 14.31 5.36 -2.10
C TYR A 98 13.80 6.75 -2.50
N GLN A 99 14.47 7.42 -3.44
CA GLN A 99 14.04 8.74 -3.90
C GLN A 99 12.66 8.70 -4.57
N ALA A 100 12.42 7.70 -5.43
CA ALA A 100 11.11 7.51 -6.06
C ALA A 100 10.03 7.14 -5.04
N ALA A 101 10.38 6.44 -3.96
CA ALA A 101 9.45 6.19 -2.86
C ALA A 101 9.08 7.48 -2.12
N LEU A 102 10.04 8.38 -1.88
CA LEU A 102 9.81 9.67 -1.21
C LEU A 102 8.84 10.55 -2.00
N GLU A 103 9.06 10.72 -3.30
CA GLU A 103 8.16 11.49 -4.18
C GLU A 103 6.72 10.98 -4.11
N LEU A 104 6.54 9.66 -4.00
CA LEU A 104 5.21 9.04 -3.87
C LEU A 104 4.64 9.20 -2.45
N TYR A 105 5.48 9.12 -1.40
CA TYR A 105 5.02 9.37 -0.03
C TYR A 105 4.56 10.80 0.16
N GLU A 106 5.27 11.79 -0.40
CA GLU A 106 4.89 13.20 -0.34
C GLU A 106 3.50 13.43 -0.94
N GLN A 107 3.24 12.90 -2.14
CA GLN A 107 1.91 12.95 -2.77
C GLN A 107 0.82 12.32 -1.89
N VAL A 108 1.13 11.19 -1.25
CA VAL A 108 0.18 10.50 -0.37
C VAL A 108 -0.08 11.30 0.92
N ILE A 109 0.95 11.89 1.51
CA ILE A 109 0.88 12.74 2.69
C ILE A 109 -0.04 13.93 2.42
N GLU A 110 0.15 14.64 1.30
CA GLU A 110 -0.71 15.76 0.90
C GLU A 110 -2.18 15.35 0.75
N ILE A 111 -2.43 14.15 0.20
CA ILE A 111 -3.80 13.65 0.05
C ILE A 111 -4.42 13.32 1.41
N PHE A 112 -3.74 12.56 2.26
CA PHE A 112 -4.28 12.19 3.57
C PHE A 112 -4.48 13.41 4.47
N GLU A 113 -3.58 14.38 4.40
CA GLU A 113 -3.73 15.65 5.11
C GLU A 113 -4.95 16.43 4.61
N ALA A 114 -5.12 16.59 3.29
CA ALA A 114 -6.27 17.28 2.72
C ALA A 114 -7.62 16.60 3.00
N LEU A 115 -7.61 15.28 3.24
CA LEU A 115 -8.81 14.49 3.56
C LEU A 115 -9.04 14.34 5.07
N GLY A 116 -8.13 14.80 5.93
CA GLY A 116 -8.24 14.62 7.38
C GLY A 116 -8.04 13.18 7.85
N GLU A 117 -7.35 12.35 7.06
CA GLU A 117 -7.07 10.94 7.35
C GLU A 117 -5.88 10.79 8.30
N THR A 118 -6.03 11.28 9.53
CA THR A 118 -4.94 11.41 10.51
C THR A 118 -4.21 10.08 10.78
N THR A 119 -4.94 8.97 10.88
CA THR A 119 -4.34 7.65 11.09
C THR A 119 -3.44 7.25 9.93
N GLU A 120 -3.91 7.44 8.69
CA GLU A 120 -3.15 7.04 7.51
C GLU A 120 -2.02 8.02 7.18
N LEU A 121 -2.18 9.31 7.51
CA LEU A 121 -1.11 10.30 7.51
C LEU A 121 0.04 9.86 8.44
N GLY A 122 -0.25 9.56 9.71
CA GLY A 122 0.77 9.11 10.67
C GLY A 122 1.49 7.84 10.20
N ARG A 123 0.75 6.88 9.63
CA ARG A 123 1.34 5.67 9.05
C ARG A 123 2.25 5.96 7.87
N THR A 124 1.90 6.91 7.01
CA THR A 124 2.69 7.28 5.83
C THR A 124 3.98 7.99 6.24
N LEU A 125 3.88 8.94 7.17
CA LEU A 125 5.04 9.61 7.76
C LEU A 125 5.99 8.59 8.42
N SER A 126 5.44 7.65 9.19
CA SER A 126 6.26 6.63 9.86
C SER A 126 7.05 5.75 8.89
N VAL A 127 6.45 5.33 7.76
CA VAL A 127 7.15 4.47 6.80
C VAL A 127 8.10 5.25 5.88
N SER A 128 7.95 6.57 5.72
CA SER A 128 8.85 7.38 4.91
C SER A 128 10.18 7.71 5.61
N ILE A 129 10.24 7.63 6.95
CA ILE A 129 11.43 7.94 7.76
C ILE A 129 12.66 7.18 7.27
N LEU A 130 12.54 5.87 7.03
CA LEU A 130 13.69 5.07 6.57
C LEU A 130 14.15 5.48 5.17
N SER A 131 13.23 5.82 4.26
CA SER A 131 13.61 6.35 2.94
C SER A 131 14.35 7.68 3.07
N LEU A 132 13.89 8.59 3.94
CA LEU A 132 14.53 9.88 4.19
C LEU A 132 15.96 9.67 4.72
N SER A 133 16.12 8.84 5.73
CA SER A 133 17.43 8.50 6.31
C SER A 133 18.39 7.88 5.28
N LEU A 134 17.90 6.99 4.42
CA LEU A 134 18.72 6.34 3.39
C LEU A 134 19.11 7.29 2.24
N CYS A 135 18.34 8.36 2.02
CA CYS A 135 18.70 9.46 1.12
C CYS A 135 19.59 10.54 1.79
N GLY A 136 19.85 10.44 3.10
CA GLY A 136 20.62 11.43 3.85
C GLY A 136 19.81 12.63 4.36
N GLU A 137 18.48 12.60 4.20
CA GLU A 137 17.53 13.66 4.60
C GLU A 137 17.17 13.54 6.09
N TYR A 138 18.17 13.58 6.96
CA TYR A 138 18.00 13.29 8.40
C TYR A 138 17.10 14.29 9.13
N GLU A 139 17.15 15.58 8.77
CA GLU A 139 16.30 16.60 9.36
C GLU A 139 14.82 16.35 9.04
N SER A 140 14.52 16.07 7.77
CA SER A 140 13.18 15.70 7.33
C SER A 140 12.70 14.39 7.98
N ALA A 141 13.61 13.42 8.17
CA ALA A 141 13.29 12.18 8.87
C ALA A 141 12.86 12.44 10.32
N LEU A 142 13.57 13.33 11.02
CA LEU A 142 13.23 13.72 12.39
C LEU A 142 11.85 14.42 12.45
N VAL A 143 11.61 15.38 11.55
CA VAL A 143 10.31 16.07 11.46
C VAL A 143 9.17 15.08 11.18
N ALA A 144 9.37 14.13 10.27
CA ALA A 144 8.39 13.09 9.98
C ALA A 144 8.14 12.19 11.20
N ALA A 145 9.19 11.82 11.94
CA ALA A 145 9.10 11.01 13.15
C ALA A 145 8.33 11.73 14.27
N GLU A 146 8.65 13.00 14.55
CA GLU A 146 7.95 13.80 15.55
C GLU A 146 6.47 13.96 15.22
N ARG A 147 6.16 14.26 13.95
CA ARG A 147 4.77 14.39 13.49
C ARG A 147 4.01 13.07 13.59
N ALA A 148 4.61 11.95 13.20
CA ALA A 148 4.02 10.62 13.36
C ALA A 148 3.80 10.26 14.84
N ARG A 149 4.75 10.59 15.72
CA ARG A 149 4.64 10.38 17.17
C ARG A 149 3.45 11.15 17.77
N THR A 150 3.32 12.43 17.44
CA THR A 150 2.21 13.26 17.90
C THR A 150 0.87 12.63 17.51
N ILE A 151 0.73 12.27 16.24
CA ILE A 151 -0.47 11.59 15.72
C ILE A 151 -0.78 10.30 16.49
N PHE A 152 0.20 9.39 16.62
CA PHE A 152 -0.04 8.12 17.30
C PHE A 152 -0.31 8.29 18.80
N THR A 153 0.24 9.32 19.43
CA THR A 153 -0.07 9.68 20.83
C THR A 153 -1.51 10.14 20.97
N GLU A 154 -1.98 11.05 20.11
CA GLU A 154 -3.36 11.54 20.10
C GLU A 154 -4.36 10.41 19.84
N LEU A 155 -4.00 9.47 18.96
CA LEU A 155 -4.81 8.28 18.66
C LEU A 155 -4.72 7.18 19.72
N LYS A 156 -3.85 7.34 20.73
CA LYS A 156 -3.55 6.31 21.76
C LYS A 156 -3.13 4.96 21.14
N ASP A 157 -2.37 5.03 20.05
CA ASP A 157 -1.88 3.85 19.34
C ASP A 157 -0.48 3.45 19.82
N GLU A 158 -0.45 2.73 20.93
CA GLU A 158 0.78 2.27 21.57
C GLU A 158 1.61 1.35 20.66
N LEU A 159 0.96 0.56 19.81
CA LEU A 159 1.66 -0.35 18.88
C LEU A 159 2.45 0.44 17.84
N ARG A 160 1.87 1.49 17.28
CA ARG A 160 2.55 2.31 16.27
C ARG A 160 3.61 3.21 16.89
N LEU A 161 3.41 3.69 18.12
CA LEU A 161 4.47 4.37 18.89
C LEU A 161 5.68 3.45 19.11
N ALA A 162 5.46 2.23 19.60
CA ALA A 162 6.55 1.28 19.82
C ALA A 162 7.30 0.95 18.52
N ARG A 163 6.59 0.82 17.40
CA ARG A 163 7.23 0.59 16.08
C ARG A 163 8.05 1.79 15.61
N LEU A 164 7.59 3.00 15.88
CA LEU A 164 8.30 4.23 15.53
C LEU A 164 9.62 4.35 16.30
N ASP A 165 9.68 3.85 17.54
CA ASP A 165 10.87 3.89 18.40
C ASP A 165 11.93 2.84 18.04
N ILE A 166 11.57 1.82 17.24
CA ILE A 166 12.46 0.72 16.84
C ILE A 166 13.11 0.97 15.47
N ASN A 167 12.54 1.89 14.66
CA ASN A 167 13.06 2.27 13.34
C ASN A 167 14.16 3.33 13.45
#